data_AF-A0A5S4EM47-F1
#
_entry.id   AF-A0A5S4EM47-F1
#
_cell.length_a   1.000
_cell.length_b   1.000
_cell.length_c   1.000
_cell.angle_alpha   90.00
_cell.angle_beta   90.00
_cell.angle_gamma   90.00
#
_symmetry.space_group_name_H-M   'P 1'
#
loop_
_entity.id
_entity.type
_entity.pdbx_description
1 polymer ?
#
loop_
_entity_poly.entity_id
_entity_poly.type
_entity_poly.pdbx_seq_one_letter_code
_entity_poly.pdbx_strand_id
1 'polypeptide(L)'
;MNAPATRRRYRRRADQAVAAVQLNLETPGLHYHKWGNEQFAKPGDWLVDNGGDVYTIDAGTFARTYRRVGCGAYVKSTPVWAEQAAAAGSVATNEGRTAYEAGDWLVSNREDGGDAYAISAGKFARLYEPDE
;
A
#
# COMPACT_ATOMS: atom_id res chain seq x y z
N MET A 1 4.68 17.01 -23.00
CA MET A 1 3.97 15.72 -22.84
C MET A 1 4.97 14.73 -22.26
N ASN A 2 4.93 14.45 -20.97
CA ASN A 2 5.80 13.45 -20.36
C ASN A 2 5.30 12.08 -20.80
N ALA A 3 6.18 11.26 -21.37
CA ALA A 3 5.88 9.87 -21.65
C ALA A 3 5.36 9.20 -20.36
N PRO A 4 4.33 8.31 -20.43
CA PRO A 4 3.94 7.54 -19.26
C PRO A 4 5.17 6.74 -18.82
N ALA A 5 5.64 6.99 -17.60
CA ALA A 5 6.70 6.16 -17.05
C ALA A 5 6.16 4.73 -16.97
N THR A 6 6.86 3.81 -17.64
CA THR A 6 6.48 2.41 -17.66
C THR A 6 6.75 1.83 -16.28
N ARG A 7 5.69 1.67 -15.48
CA ARG A 7 5.79 0.98 -14.19
C ARG A 7 6.40 -0.40 -14.40
N ARG A 8 7.40 -0.72 -13.61
CA ARG A 8 8.08 -2.01 -13.61
C ARG A 8 7.45 -2.92 -12.56
N ARG A 9 7.52 -4.22 -12.78
CA ARG A 9 6.96 -5.21 -11.86
C ARG A 9 7.95 -5.54 -10.73
N TYR A 10 7.45 -5.58 -9.51
CA TYR A 10 8.21 -5.89 -8.30
C TYR A 10 7.44 -6.86 -7.42
N ARG A 11 8.14 -7.64 -6.62
CA ARG A 11 7.55 -8.49 -5.58
C ARG A 11 8.06 -8.08 -4.21
N ARG A 12 7.23 -8.33 -3.19
CA ARG A 12 7.63 -8.11 -1.80
C ARG A 12 8.64 -9.19 -1.41
N ARG A 13 9.66 -8.82 -0.64
CA ARG A 13 10.65 -9.77 -0.11
C ARG A 13 9.97 -10.77 0.86
N ALA A 14 10.43 -12.02 0.87
CA ALA A 14 9.72 -13.15 1.48
C ALA A 14 9.49 -13.04 3.00
N ASP A 15 10.42 -12.42 3.73
CA ASP A 15 10.39 -12.39 5.21
C ASP A 15 9.68 -11.15 5.78
N GLN A 16 8.75 -10.56 5.03
CA GLN A 16 8.11 -9.29 5.38
C GLN A 16 6.64 -9.46 5.70
N ALA A 17 6.34 -10.30 6.70
CA ALA A 17 5.00 -10.45 7.24
C ALA A 17 4.54 -9.16 7.92
N VAL A 18 3.26 -8.83 7.78
CA VAL A 18 2.58 -7.76 8.49
C VAL A 18 1.67 -8.34 9.56
N ALA A 19 1.49 -7.61 10.65
CA ALA A 19 0.41 -7.88 11.58
C ALA A 19 -0.87 -7.17 11.07
N ALA A 20 -2.01 -7.86 11.05
CA ALA A 20 -3.25 -7.26 10.58
C ALA A 20 -4.48 -7.80 11.30
N VAL A 21 -5.43 -6.91 11.55
CA VAL A 21 -6.75 -7.22 12.11
C VAL A 21 -7.83 -6.53 11.28
N GLN A 22 -8.87 -7.27 10.95
CA GLN A 22 -10.02 -6.71 10.24
C GLN A 22 -10.88 -5.90 11.22
N LEU A 23 -11.34 -4.73 10.80
CA LEU A 23 -12.30 -3.88 11.51
C LEU A 23 -13.71 -4.47 11.39
N ASN A 24 -13.88 -5.72 11.80
CA ASN A 24 -15.14 -6.44 11.84
C ASN A 24 -15.90 -6.14 13.15
N LEU A 25 -16.16 -4.86 13.35
CA LEU A 25 -16.90 -4.31 14.48
C LEU A 25 -18.08 -3.50 13.93
N GLU A 26 -19.12 -3.34 14.73
CA GLU A 26 -20.18 -2.35 14.44
C GLU A 26 -19.62 -0.95 14.67
N THR A 27 -19.27 -0.26 13.59
CA THR A 27 -18.65 1.07 13.63
C THR A 27 -19.03 1.86 12.37
N PRO A 28 -19.06 3.20 12.42
CA PRO A 28 -19.07 4.01 11.20
C PRO A 28 -17.78 3.88 10.36
N GLY A 29 -16.71 3.33 10.93
CA GLY A 29 -15.38 3.25 10.32
C GLY A 29 -14.32 3.88 11.21
N LEU A 30 -13.11 4.07 10.68
CA LEU A 30 -12.00 4.72 11.37
C LEU A 30 -11.49 5.90 10.56
N HIS A 31 -11.64 7.11 11.11
CA HIS A 31 -10.98 8.32 10.60
C HIS A 31 -9.64 8.51 11.30
N TYR A 32 -8.60 8.85 10.54
CA TYR A 32 -7.28 9.19 11.09
C TYR A 32 -6.51 10.10 10.14
N HIS A 33 -5.44 10.73 10.63
CA HIS A 33 -4.58 11.60 9.81
C HIS A 33 -3.23 10.93 9.56
N LYS A 34 -2.82 10.84 8.29
CA LYS A 34 -1.53 10.28 7.91
C LYS A 34 -1.09 10.77 6.53
N TRP A 35 0.21 10.84 6.29
CA TRP A 35 0.78 11.23 4.98
C TRP A 35 0.23 12.56 4.46
N GLY A 36 0.06 13.52 5.38
CA GLY A 36 -0.43 14.88 5.11
C GLY A 36 -1.92 14.99 4.80
N ASN A 37 -2.71 13.91 4.92
CA ASN A 37 -4.12 13.90 4.55
C ASN A 37 -4.96 13.14 5.59
N GLU A 38 -6.26 13.43 5.60
CA GLU A 38 -7.22 12.55 6.28
C GLU A 38 -7.34 11.23 5.52
N GLN A 39 -7.48 10.14 6.27
CA GLN A 39 -7.71 8.79 5.78
C GLN A 39 -8.99 8.26 6.44
N PHE A 40 -9.75 7.46 5.69
CA PHE A 40 -10.94 6.80 6.18
C PHE A 40 -10.91 5.31 5.84
N ALA A 41 -11.04 4.48 6.88
CA ALA A 41 -11.23 3.04 6.72
C ALA A 41 -12.70 2.68 6.99
N LYS A 42 -13.31 1.99 6.04
CA LYS A 42 -14.69 1.52 6.14
C LYS A 42 -14.79 0.34 7.10
N PRO A 43 -16.00 0.03 7.60
CA PRO A 43 -16.25 -1.25 8.25
C PRO A 43 -15.80 -2.42 7.38
N GLY A 44 -15.10 -3.37 7.98
CA GLY A 44 -14.52 -4.52 7.27
C GLY A 44 -13.16 -4.29 6.62
N ASP A 45 -12.64 -3.06 6.56
CA ASP A 45 -11.26 -2.80 6.15
C ASP A 45 -10.26 -3.32 7.20
N TRP A 46 -8.98 -3.39 6.85
CA TRP A 46 -7.95 -3.97 7.70
C TRP A 46 -7.07 -2.89 8.31
N LEU A 47 -6.87 -2.94 9.63
CA LEU A 47 -5.77 -2.24 10.30
C LEU A 47 -4.51 -3.09 10.20
N VAL A 48 -3.44 -2.52 9.66
CA VAL A 48 -2.20 -3.20 9.32
C VAL A 48 -1.05 -2.51 10.01
N ASP A 49 -0.26 -3.28 10.76
CA ASP A 49 1.06 -2.90 11.26
C ASP A 49 2.13 -3.56 10.39
N ASN A 50 2.89 -2.72 9.69
CA ASN A 50 4.01 -3.11 8.87
C ASN A 50 5.34 -2.70 9.52
N GLY A 51 5.70 -3.36 10.62
CA GLY A 51 6.95 -3.12 11.33
C GLY A 51 7.01 -1.75 12.01
N GLY A 52 5.91 -1.33 12.63
CA GLY A 52 5.72 -0.04 13.29
C GLY A 52 5.09 1.04 12.42
N ASP A 53 5.00 0.83 11.10
CA ASP A 53 4.24 1.73 10.23
C ASP A 53 2.80 1.23 10.07
N VAL A 54 1.88 1.87 10.81
CA VAL A 54 0.47 1.46 10.92
C VAL A 54 -0.41 2.24 9.96
N TYR A 55 -1.28 1.54 9.22
CA TYR A 55 -2.22 2.12 8.26
C TYR A 55 -3.37 1.15 8.01
N THR A 56 -4.33 1.58 7.18
CA THR A 56 -5.47 0.75 6.79
C THR A 56 -5.40 0.32 5.33
N ILE A 57 -6.01 -0.81 5.01
CA ILE A 57 -6.14 -1.34 3.65
C ILE A 57 -7.59 -1.74 3.41
N ASP A 58 -8.16 -1.33 2.29
CA ASP A 58 -9.48 -1.78 1.80
C ASP A 58 -9.62 -3.31 1.87
N ALA A 59 -10.78 -3.78 2.34
CA ALA A 59 -11.08 -5.20 2.53
C ALA A 59 -10.83 -6.05 1.27
N GLY A 60 -11.26 -5.57 0.10
CA GLY A 60 -11.11 -6.27 -1.16
C GLY A 60 -9.65 -6.28 -1.61
N THR A 61 -8.93 -5.17 -1.46
CA THR A 61 -7.48 -5.12 -1.73
C THR A 61 -6.70 -6.07 -0.83
N PHE A 62 -7.00 -6.09 0.47
CA PHE A 62 -6.33 -6.99 1.41
C PHE A 62 -6.55 -8.45 1.03
N ALA A 63 -7.80 -8.86 0.79
CA ALA A 63 -8.16 -10.24 0.42
C ALA A 63 -7.50 -10.71 -0.89
N ARG A 64 -7.29 -9.82 -1.87
CA ARG A 64 -6.63 -10.16 -3.13
C ARG A 64 -5.11 -10.23 -3.03
N THR A 65 -4.50 -9.43 -2.17
CA THR A 65 -3.05 -9.18 -2.20
C THR A 65 -2.30 -9.81 -1.04
N TYR A 66 -2.99 -10.22 0.04
CA TYR A 66 -2.37 -10.83 1.22
C TYR A 66 -2.85 -12.25 1.45
N ARG A 67 -1.92 -13.10 1.90
CA ARG A 67 -2.18 -14.47 2.34
C ARG A 67 -1.85 -14.59 3.83
N ARG A 68 -2.76 -15.19 4.59
CA ARG A 68 -2.54 -15.50 6.02
C ARG A 68 -1.45 -16.57 6.17
N VAL A 69 -0.51 -16.32 7.07
CA VAL A 69 0.57 -17.27 7.45
C VAL A 69 0.53 -17.63 8.94
N GLY A 70 -0.26 -16.91 9.75
CA GLY A 70 -0.46 -17.19 11.17
C GLY A 70 -1.64 -16.41 11.74
N CYS A 71 -1.90 -16.53 13.04
CA CYS A 71 -2.88 -15.67 13.70
C CYS A 71 -2.39 -14.22 13.67
N GLY A 72 -3.17 -13.34 13.03
CA GLY A 72 -2.79 -11.94 12.84
C GLY A 72 -1.62 -11.70 11.89
N ALA A 73 -0.99 -12.74 11.29
CA ALA A 73 0.20 -12.60 10.46
C ALA A 73 -0.10 -12.89 8.98
N TYR A 74 0.30 -11.97 8.09
CA TYR A 74 -0.01 -12.03 6.66
C TYR A 74 1.20 -11.62 5.81
N VAL A 75 1.35 -12.23 4.64
CA VAL A 75 2.38 -11.85 3.65
C VAL A 75 1.72 -11.35 2.38
N LYS A 76 2.31 -10.32 1.75
CA LYS A 76 1.84 -9.88 0.42
C LYS A 76 2.23 -10.95 -0.61
N SER A 77 1.24 -11.51 -1.29
CA SER A 77 1.41 -12.65 -2.19
C SER A 77 1.36 -12.29 -3.67
N THR A 78 0.99 -11.05 -4.01
CA THR A 78 0.91 -10.56 -5.39
C THR A 78 2.06 -9.59 -5.70
N PRO A 79 2.47 -9.51 -6.98
CA PRO A 79 3.35 -8.45 -7.42
C PRO A 79 2.71 -7.07 -7.30
N VAL A 80 3.52 -6.04 -7.50
CA VAL A 80 3.14 -4.64 -7.64
C VAL A 80 3.81 -4.06 -8.89
N TRP A 81 3.23 -2.98 -9.40
CA TRP A 81 3.80 -2.19 -10.49
C TRP A 81 4.23 -0.85 -9.92
N ALA A 82 5.49 -0.50 -10.08
CA ALA A 82 6.04 0.69 -9.43
C ALA A 82 6.92 1.51 -10.37
N GLU A 83 6.89 2.82 -10.14
CA GLU A 83 7.73 3.82 -10.79
C GLU A 83 8.22 4.83 -9.75
N GLN A 84 9.37 5.44 -10.01
CA GLN A 84 9.89 6.50 -9.17
C GLN A 84 9.28 7.85 -9.60
N ALA A 85 8.77 8.61 -8.63
CA ALA A 85 8.18 9.92 -8.85
C ALA A 85 9.25 10.93 -9.28
N ALA A 86 9.05 11.59 -10.41
CA ALA A 86 9.96 12.62 -10.91
C ALA A 86 9.79 13.98 -10.20
N ALA A 87 8.64 14.21 -9.57
CA ALA A 87 8.28 15.44 -8.87
C ALA A 87 7.38 15.12 -7.68
N ALA A 88 7.30 16.04 -6.71
CA ALA A 88 6.38 15.94 -5.59
C ALA A 88 4.91 16.01 -6.03
N GLY A 89 4.02 15.40 -5.27
CA GLY A 89 2.61 15.34 -5.59
C GLY A 89 1.77 14.56 -4.58
N SER A 90 0.61 14.10 -5.02
CA SER A 90 -0.24 13.19 -4.24
C SER A 90 -1.01 12.21 -5.12
N VAL A 91 -1.27 11.02 -4.60
CA VAL A 91 -1.99 9.94 -5.28
C VAL A 91 -3.27 9.61 -4.50
N ALA A 92 -4.35 9.33 -5.22
CA ALA A 92 -5.58 8.83 -4.60
C ALA A 92 -5.43 7.35 -4.26
N THR A 93 -5.91 6.97 -3.08
CA THR A 93 -5.99 5.59 -2.61
C THR A 93 -7.46 5.22 -2.35
N ASN A 94 -7.76 3.99 -1.94
CA ASN A 94 -9.13 3.62 -1.58
C ASN A 94 -9.57 4.26 -0.25
N GLU A 95 -8.62 4.64 0.58
CA GLU A 95 -8.80 5.20 1.93
C GLU A 95 -8.74 6.74 1.93
N GLY A 96 -8.20 7.35 0.88
CA GLY A 96 -8.04 8.81 0.80
C GLY A 96 -6.95 9.23 -0.18
N ARG A 97 -5.94 9.95 0.32
CA ARG A 97 -4.79 10.40 -0.48
C ARG A 97 -3.48 10.22 0.25
N THR A 98 -2.41 9.96 -0.49
CA THR A 98 -1.04 9.91 0.03
C THR A 98 -0.20 10.99 -0.66
N ALA A 99 0.39 11.90 0.11
CA ALA A 99 1.39 12.84 -0.40
C ALA A 99 2.75 12.15 -0.60
N TYR A 100 3.52 12.60 -1.58
CA TYR A 100 4.86 12.07 -1.89
C TYR A 100 5.79 13.15 -2.44
N GLU A 101 7.09 12.92 -2.28
CA GLU A 101 8.14 13.80 -2.79
C GLU A 101 8.75 13.26 -4.08
N ALA A 102 9.54 14.10 -4.75
CA ALA A 102 10.38 13.63 -5.85
C ALA A 102 11.37 12.56 -5.33
N GLY A 103 11.49 11.45 -6.06
CA GLY A 103 12.31 10.32 -5.68
C GLY A 103 11.59 9.23 -4.87
N ASP A 104 10.40 9.49 -4.34
CA ASP A 104 9.54 8.46 -3.76
C ASP A 104 8.98 7.53 -4.85
N TRP A 105 8.32 6.45 -4.45
CA TRP A 105 7.77 5.46 -5.36
C TRP A 105 6.25 5.51 -5.39
N LEU A 106 5.70 5.57 -6.60
CA LEU A 106 4.29 5.33 -6.87
C LEU A 106 4.12 3.85 -7.16
N VAL A 107 3.26 3.20 -6.40
CA VAL A 107 3.08 1.74 -6.44
C VAL A 107 1.60 1.44 -6.64
N SER A 108 1.31 0.54 -7.58
CA SER A 108 -0.03 0.05 -7.88
C SER A 108 -0.09 -1.46 -7.66
N ASN A 109 -1.15 -1.95 -7.02
CA ASN A 109 -1.38 -3.40 -6.92
C ASN A 109 -1.88 -4.01 -8.25
N ARG A 110 -2.20 -3.19 -9.25
CA ARG A 110 -2.66 -3.60 -10.57
C ARG A 110 -1.79 -2.99 -11.67
N GLU A 111 -1.63 -3.74 -12.76
CA GLU A 111 -0.82 -3.35 -13.92
C GLU A 111 -1.35 -2.10 -14.63
N ASP A 112 -2.68 -1.92 -14.63
CA ASP A 112 -3.36 -0.74 -15.19
C ASP A 112 -3.14 0.54 -14.37
N GLY A 113 -2.44 0.45 -13.25
CA GLY A 113 -2.18 1.57 -12.33
C GLY A 113 -3.22 1.73 -11.23
N GLY A 114 -4.28 0.93 -11.20
CA GLY A 114 -5.29 0.97 -10.16
C GLY A 114 -4.78 0.49 -8.79
N ASP A 115 -5.50 0.88 -7.74
CA ASP A 115 -5.18 0.52 -6.35
C ASP A 115 -3.76 0.99 -5.97
N ALA A 116 -3.56 2.30 -6.15
CA ALA A 116 -2.28 2.98 -6.05
C ALA A 116 -2.04 3.56 -4.64
N TYR A 117 -0.77 3.66 -4.27
CA TYR A 117 -0.28 4.33 -3.07
C TYR A 117 1.14 4.84 -3.30
N ALA A 118 1.61 5.74 -2.44
CA ALA A 118 2.99 6.19 -2.46
C ALA A 118 3.78 5.64 -1.26
N ILE A 119 5.08 5.46 -1.47
CA ILE A 119 5.99 4.93 -0.45
C ILE A 119 7.37 5.55 -0.62
N SER A 120 8.03 5.86 0.50
CA SER A 120 9.37 6.48 0.43
C SER A 120 10.40 5.57 -0.24
N ALA A 121 11.39 6.17 -0.89
CA ALA A 121 12.48 5.43 -1.56
C ALA A 121 13.17 4.40 -0.65
N GLY A 122 13.52 4.82 0.57
CA GLY A 122 14.17 3.95 1.55
C GLY A 122 13.30 2.77 1.98
N LYS A 123 11.99 3.00 2.15
CA LYS A 123 11.05 1.92 2.51
C LYS A 123 10.78 0.99 1.33
N PHE A 124 10.69 1.52 0.11
CA PHE A 124 10.54 0.72 -1.10
C PHE A 124 11.71 -0.26 -1.28
N ALA A 125 12.95 0.24 -1.21
CA ALA A 125 14.15 -0.58 -1.37
C ALA A 125 14.27 -1.70 -0.34
N ARG A 126 13.78 -1.48 0.89
CA ARG A 126 13.74 -2.49 1.95
C ARG A 126 12.69 -3.56 1.70
N LEU A 127 11.53 -3.19 1.18
CA LEU A 127 10.37 -4.09 1.09
C LEU A 127 10.27 -4.84 -0.24
N TYR A 128 10.79 -4.27 -1.32
CA TYR A 128 10.57 -4.78 -2.67
C TYR A 128 11.87 -5.14 -3.38
N GLU A 129 11.76 -6.05 -4.32
CA GLU A 129 12.78 -6.41 -5.29
C GLU A 129 12.14 -6.64 -6.67
N PRO A 130 12.88 -6.48 -7.78
CA PRO A 130 12.35 -6.77 -9.11
C PRO A 130 11.72 -8.16 -9.18
N ASP A 131 10.58 -8.25 -9.87
CA ASP A 131 9.89 -9.52 -10.15
C ASP A 131 10.26 -9.96 -11.58
N GLU A 132 11.36 -10.71 -11.69
CA GLU A 132 11.82 -11.33 -12.95
C GLU A 132 11.03 -12.60 -13.28
#